data_AF-A0A3Q2YZN8-F1
#
_entry.id   AF-A0A3Q2YZN8-F1
#
_cell.length_a   1.000
_cell.length_b   1.000
_cell.length_c   1.000
_cell.angle_alpha   90.00
_cell.angle_beta   90.00
_cell.angle_gamma   90.00
#
_symmetry.space_group_name_H-M   'P 1'
#
loop_
_entity.id
_entity.type
_entity.pdbx_description
1 polymer ?
#
loop_
_entity_poly.entity_id
_entity_poly.type
_entity_poly.pdbx_seq_one_letter_code
_entity_poly.pdbx_strand_id
1 'polypeptide(L)'
;MPVTLPKTYSGSGLTLEKVGMFVSLSSRLGVTLLWDGGMRVYVRLAAHLRGNVGGLCGNFDGDTENDFTTRQGIVESTAELFGNSWKVSPSCPDVADQDLRDPCSVNSHRVPWARKRCGILTQELFSPCHLEVPFQQYYDWCVFDACGCDSGGDCECLCTAIATYAEECNRRGVYIRWRSQELCRICQTDPCDECEYQGQSHTVGDRWRSDHCHLCHCLPNLSVQCSPYCPYAVTGCPQVIDKSITLIQHIP
;
A
#
# COMPACT_ATOMS: atom_id res chain seq x y z
N MET A 1 -11.94 13.31 -3.69
CA MET A 1 -12.52 12.76 -2.45
C MET A 1 -11.85 11.43 -2.15
N PRO A 2 -11.36 11.21 -0.92
CA PRO A 2 -10.85 9.91 -0.53
C PRO A 2 -11.97 8.86 -0.50
N VAL A 3 -11.65 7.61 -0.83
CA VAL A 3 -12.61 6.49 -0.83
C VAL A 3 -12.45 5.71 0.47
N THR A 4 -13.52 5.58 1.25
CA THR A 4 -13.56 4.73 2.44
C THR A 4 -13.96 3.31 2.07
N LEU A 5 -13.24 2.31 2.58
CA LEU A 5 -13.52 0.89 2.33
C LEU A 5 -14.40 0.29 3.44
N PRO A 6 -15.28 -0.67 3.13
CA PRO A 6 -15.57 -1.20 1.79
C PRO A 6 -16.42 -0.24 0.94
N LYS A 7 -16.24 -0.26 -0.38
CA LYS A 7 -17.00 0.57 -1.32
C LYS A 7 -17.48 -0.24 -2.51
N THR A 8 -18.78 -0.15 -2.80
CA THR A 8 -19.36 -0.74 -4.01
C THR A 8 -19.88 0.37 -4.93
N TYR A 9 -19.55 0.27 -6.21
CA TYR A 9 -20.01 1.16 -7.27
C TYR A 9 -21.00 0.40 -8.17
N SER A 10 -22.29 0.55 -7.91
CA SER A 10 -23.36 -0.22 -8.58
C SER A 10 -23.38 -0.05 -10.10
N GLY A 11 -22.96 1.11 -10.63
CA GLY A 11 -22.93 1.37 -12.08
C GLY A 11 -21.85 0.57 -12.81
N SER A 12 -20.61 0.63 -12.32
CA SER A 12 -19.47 -0.10 -12.89
C SER A 12 -19.39 -1.57 -12.45
N GLY A 13 -20.11 -1.94 -11.38
CA GLY A 13 -20.01 -3.27 -10.76
C GLY A 13 -18.64 -3.50 -10.13
N LEU A 14 -18.01 -2.43 -9.63
CA LEU A 14 -16.72 -2.49 -8.93
C LEU A 14 -16.95 -2.54 -7.42
N THR A 15 -16.24 -3.44 -6.75
CA THR A 15 -16.22 -3.58 -5.30
C THR A 15 -14.79 -3.44 -4.80
N LEU A 16 -14.60 -2.57 -3.81
CA LEU A 16 -13.32 -2.36 -3.15
C LEU A 16 -13.46 -2.77 -1.68
N GLU A 17 -12.52 -3.56 -1.20
CA GLU A 17 -12.50 -4.05 0.17
C GLU A 17 -11.07 -4.28 0.68
N LYS A 18 -10.90 -4.36 2.00
CA LYS A 18 -9.61 -4.70 2.62
C LYS A 18 -9.60 -6.19 2.94
N VAL A 19 -8.62 -6.93 2.42
CA VAL A 19 -8.43 -8.37 2.63
C VAL A 19 -7.05 -8.60 3.23
N GLY A 20 -6.98 -8.73 4.55
CA GLY A 20 -5.72 -8.79 5.28
C GLY A 20 -4.89 -7.51 5.06
N MET A 21 -3.70 -7.66 4.48
CA MET A 21 -2.82 -6.54 4.12
C MET A 21 -3.11 -5.94 2.73
N PHE A 22 -4.02 -6.53 1.96
CA PHE A 22 -4.31 -6.09 0.61
C PHE A 22 -5.58 -5.24 0.54
N VAL A 23 -5.60 -4.30 -0.40
CA VAL A 23 -6.82 -3.76 -0.96
C VAL A 23 -7.19 -4.63 -2.16
N SER A 24 -8.39 -5.20 -2.14
CA SER A 24 -8.97 -5.91 -3.27
C SER A 24 -9.88 -4.98 -4.05
N LEU A 25 -9.72 -4.95 -5.37
CA LEU A 25 -10.64 -4.36 -6.32
C LEU A 25 -11.18 -5.49 -7.21
N SER A 26 -12.46 -5.78 -7.09
CA SER A 26 -13.14 -6.80 -7.90
C SER A 26 -14.15 -6.18 -8.84
N SER A 27 -14.23 -6.71 -10.06
CA SER A 27 -15.15 -6.28 -11.11
C SER A 27 -16.09 -7.42 -11.51
N ARG A 28 -17.34 -7.08 -11.83
CA ARG A 28 -18.31 -8.01 -12.45
C ARG A 28 -17.84 -8.63 -13.78
N LEU A 29 -16.83 -8.05 -14.41
CA LEU A 29 -16.18 -8.59 -15.62
C LEU A 29 -15.29 -9.80 -15.32
N GLY A 30 -15.15 -10.21 -14.05
CA GLY A 30 -14.27 -11.33 -13.67
C GLY A 30 -12.80 -10.95 -13.56
N VAL A 31 -12.50 -9.67 -13.31
CA VAL A 31 -11.15 -9.19 -13.01
C VAL A 31 -11.08 -8.82 -11.53
N THR A 32 -10.10 -9.37 -10.83
CA THR A 32 -9.80 -9.02 -9.44
C THR A 32 -8.34 -8.59 -9.33
N LEU A 33 -8.11 -7.42 -8.75
CA LEU A 33 -6.80 -6.88 -8.42
C LEU A 33 -6.61 -6.93 -6.90
N LEU A 34 -5.44 -7.39 -6.45
CA LEU A 34 -5.02 -7.32 -5.05
C LEU A 34 -3.72 -6.50 -4.99
N TRP A 35 -3.73 -5.42 -4.22
CA TRP A 35 -2.57 -4.56 -4.02
C TRP A 35 -2.26 -4.41 -2.54
N ASP A 36 -1.00 -4.58 -2.14
CA ASP A 36 -0.60 -4.56 -0.73
C ASP A 36 -0.26 -3.17 -0.17
N GLY A 37 -0.51 -2.11 -0.95
CA GLY A 37 -0.14 -0.75 -0.58
C GLY A 37 1.31 -0.39 -0.93
N GLY A 38 2.11 -1.36 -1.39
CA GLY A 38 3.49 -1.16 -1.82
C GLY A 38 3.69 -1.59 -3.26
N MET A 39 4.63 -2.51 -3.50
CA MET A 39 5.07 -2.89 -4.85
C MET A 39 4.41 -4.15 -5.40
N ARG A 40 3.56 -4.86 -4.64
CA ARG A 40 2.96 -6.12 -5.12
C ARG A 40 1.54 -5.92 -5.60
N VAL A 41 1.31 -6.30 -6.84
CA VAL A 41 -0.01 -6.36 -7.46
C VAL A 41 -0.24 -7.76 -7.99
N TYR A 42 -1.35 -8.39 -7.58
CA TYR A 42 -1.84 -9.62 -8.20
C TYR A 42 -3.07 -9.32 -9.03
N VAL A 43 -3.07 -9.78 -10.28
CA VAL A 43 -4.23 -9.73 -11.16
C VAL A 43 -4.74 -11.16 -11.33
N ARG A 44 -6.03 -11.35 -11.06
CA ARG A 44 -6.74 -12.62 -11.27
C ARG A 44 -7.83 -12.40 -12.30
N LEU A 45 -7.86 -13.28 -13.29
CA LEU A 45 -8.82 -13.25 -14.38
C LEU A 45 -9.71 -14.49 -14.31
N ALA A 46 -11.01 -14.29 -14.55
CA ALA A 46 -11.94 -15.39 -14.74
C ALA A 46 -11.63 -16.13 -16.05
N ALA A 47 -11.87 -17.44 -16.07
CA ALA A 47 -11.48 -18.32 -17.18
C ALA A 47 -12.06 -17.91 -18.56
N HIS A 48 -13.19 -17.20 -18.60
CA HIS A 48 -13.79 -16.74 -19.85
C HIS A 48 -12.99 -15.62 -20.54
N LEU A 49 -12.04 -15.00 -19.85
CA LEU A 49 -11.13 -14.00 -20.40
C LEU A 49 -9.88 -14.62 -21.06
N ARG A 50 -9.75 -15.95 -21.06
CA ARG A 50 -8.64 -16.67 -21.68
C ARG A 50 -8.50 -16.29 -23.16
N GLY A 51 -7.30 -15.87 -23.58
CA GLY A 51 -7.01 -15.44 -24.95
C GLY A 51 -7.68 -14.13 -25.39
N ASN A 52 -8.39 -13.44 -24.49
CA ASN A 52 -9.13 -12.19 -24.76
C ASN A 52 -8.53 -10.98 -24.05
N VAL A 53 -7.28 -11.10 -23.59
CA VAL A 53 -6.54 -10.03 -22.92
C VAL A 53 -5.20 -9.81 -23.63
N GLY A 54 -4.57 -8.68 -23.32
CA GLY A 54 -3.22 -8.37 -23.78
C GLY A 54 -2.60 -7.33 -22.86
N GLY A 55 -1.29 -7.40 -22.70
CA GLY A 55 -0.53 -6.49 -21.85
C GLY A 55 0.77 -7.11 -21.41
N LEU A 56 1.42 -6.50 -20.41
CA LEU A 56 2.68 -6.98 -19.84
C LEU A 56 2.56 -8.36 -19.17
N CYS A 57 1.35 -8.84 -18.88
CA CYS A 57 1.09 -10.17 -18.34
C CYS A 57 0.73 -11.20 -19.42
N GLY A 58 1.02 -10.90 -20.69
CA GLY A 58 0.71 -11.80 -21.81
C GLY A 58 -0.76 -11.76 -22.24
N ASN A 59 -1.19 -12.80 -22.95
CA ASN A 59 -2.53 -12.91 -23.52
C ASN A 59 -3.45 -13.90 -22.78
N PHE A 60 -2.92 -14.57 -21.76
CA PHE A 60 -3.61 -15.58 -20.95
C PHE A 60 -4.22 -16.70 -21.80
N ASP A 61 -3.54 -17.18 -22.85
CA ASP A 61 -3.99 -18.34 -23.64
C ASP A 61 -3.42 -19.69 -23.13
N GLY A 62 -2.39 -19.64 -22.29
CA GLY A 62 -1.71 -20.80 -21.70
C GLY A 62 -0.43 -21.23 -22.44
N ASP A 63 0.01 -20.47 -23.45
CA ASP A 63 1.25 -20.66 -24.20
C ASP A 63 2.24 -19.54 -23.88
N THR A 64 3.24 -19.85 -23.05
CA THR A 64 4.23 -18.87 -22.60
C THR A 64 5.18 -18.41 -23.69
N GLU A 65 5.31 -19.15 -24.81
CA GLU A 65 6.23 -18.81 -25.90
C GLU A 65 5.76 -17.59 -26.70
N ASN A 66 4.49 -17.21 -26.57
CA ASN A 66 3.90 -16.08 -27.28
C ASN A 66 3.55 -14.89 -26.38
N ASP A 67 3.82 -14.96 -25.07
CA ASP A 67 3.41 -13.92 -24.11
C ASP A 67 4.07 -12.56 -24.37
N PHE A 68 5.22 -12.53 -25.07
CA PHE A 68 5.89 -11.31 -25.53
C PHE A 68 5.27 -10.73 -26.82
N THR A 69 3.95 -10.82 -26.96
CA THR A 69 3.19 -10.23 -28.07
C THR A 69 2.94 -8.74 -27.86
N THR A 70 3.35 -7.91 -28.81
CA THR A 70 3.14 -6.45 -28.81
C THR A 70 1.69 -6.08 -29.12
N ARG A 71 1.33 -4.79 -28.95
CA ARG A 71 0.02 -4.25 -29.35
C ARG A 71 -0.30 -4.46 -30.84
N GLN A 72 0.72 -4.65 -31.67
CA GLN A 72 0.61 -4.89 -33.11
C GLN A 72 0.49 -6.38 -33.47
N GLY A 73 0.52 -7.28 -32.49
CA GLY A 73 0.45 -8.73 -32.73
C GLY A 73 1.79 -9.35 -33.15
N ILE A 74 2.90 -8.66 -32.90
CA ILE A 74 4.26 -9.15 -33.21
C ILE A 74 4.84 -9.78 -31.94
N VAL A 75 5.43 -10.98 -32.04
CA VAL A 75 6.13 -11.62 -30.93
C VAL A 75 7.57 -11.13 -30.90
N GLU A 76 7.98 -10.52 -29.78
CA GLU A 76 9.34 -10.04 -29.57
C GLU A 76 10.22 -11.08 -28.89
N SER A 77 11.53 -11.03 -29.14
CA SER A 77 12.50 -11.98 -28.57
C SER A 77 13.02 -11.58 -27.19
N THR A 78 12.82 -10.32 -26.77
CA THR A 78 13.34 -9.81 -25.50
C THR A 78 12.26 -9.06 -24.71
N ALA A 79 12.41 -9.07 -23.39
CA ALA A 79 11.43 -8.47 -22.47
C ALA A 79 11.35 -6.94 -22.64
N GLU A 80 12.43 -6.30 -23.10
CA GLU A 80 12.54 -4.86 -23.21
C GLU A 80 11.86 -4.33 -24.45
N LEU A 81 12.06 -4.98 -25.60
CA LEU A 81 11.31 -4.69 -26.82
C LEU A 81 9.81 -4.87 -26.58
N PHE A 82 9.45 -5.98 -25.95
CA PHE A 82 8.09 -6.25 -25.52
C PHE A 82 7.54 -5.17 -24.57
N GLY A 83 8.26 -4.86 -23.49
CA GLY A 83 7.84 -3.89 -22.47
C GLY A 83 7.65 -2.48 -23.03
N ASN A 84 8.60 -2.01 -23.85
CA ASN A 84 8.52 -0.71 -24.52
C ASN A 84 7.31 -0.60 -25.45
N SER A 85 6.90 -1.70 -26.09
CA SER A 85 5.70 -1.72 -26.97
C SER A 85 4.38 -1.44 -26.22
N TRP A 86 4.35 -1.69 -24.90
CA TRP A 86 3.15 -1.54 -24.07
C TRP A 86 3.05 -0.18 -23.37
N LYS A 87 3.99 0.75 -23.58
CA LYS A 87 3.93 2.10 -22.99
C LYS A 87 2.62 2.82 -23.30
N VAL A 88 2.08 3.51 -22.29
CA VAL A 88 0.81 4.23 -22.41
C VAL A 88 1.02 5.59 -23.06
N SER A 89 2.08 6.31 -22.66
CA SER A 89 2.43 7.59 -23.26
C SER A 89 3.57 7.44 -24.25
N PRO A 90 3.44 7.94 -25.49
CA PRO A 90 4.54 7.93 -26.45
C PRO A 90 5.69 8.86 -26.04
N SER A 91 5.46 9.80 -25.13
CA SER A 91 6.49 10.70 -24.61
C SER A 91 7.44 10.02 -23.61
N CYS A 92 7.09 8.84 -23.10
CA CYS A 92 7.99 8.08 -22.24
C CYS A 92 9.16 7.55 -23.08
N PRO A 93 10.41 7.76 -22.62
CA PRO A 93 11.56 7.19 -23.30
C PRO A 93 11.48 5.66 -23.25
N ASP A 94 12.05 5.02 -24.27
CA ASP A 94 12.23 3.58 -24.25
C ASP A 94 13.34 3.23 -23.26
N VAL A 95 13.18 2.11 -22.57
CA VAL A 95 14.24 1.50 -21.77
C VAL A 95 15.28 0.94 -22.73
N ALA A 96 16.54 1.37 -22.59
CA ALA A 96 17.65 0.89 -23.40
C ALA A 96 18.45 -0.19 -22.65
N ASP A 97 19.24 -1.00 -23.35
CA ASP A 97 20.03 -2.09 -22.75
C ASP A 97 20.93 -1.63 -21.58
N GLN A 98 21.45 -0.41 -21.67
CA GLN A 98 22.28 0.22 -20.64
C GLN A 98 21.55 0.50 -19.31
N ASP A 99 20.21 0.52 -19.35
CA ASP A 99 19.33 0.71 -18.19
C ASP A 99 19.01 -0.63 -17.50
N LEU A 100 19.34 -1.76 -18.13
CA LEU A 100 19.11 -3.12 -17.60
C LEU A 100 20.30 -3.68 -16.82
N ARG A 101 21.26 -2.83 -16.46
CA ARG A 101 22.42 -3.26 -15.69
C ARG A 101 21.96 -3.82 -14.35
N ASP A 102 22.54 -4.96 -13.97
CA ASP A 102 22.31 -5.57 -12.67
C ASP A 102 22.52 -4.52 -11.55
N PRO A 103 21.48 -4.23 -10.74
CA PRO A 103 21.57 -3.28 -9.64
C PRO A 103 22.66 -3.65 -8.63
N CYS A 104 22.95 -4.95 -8.44
CA CYS A 104 24.05 -5.37 -7.56
C CYS A 104 25.43 -5.07 -8.14
N SER A 105 25.57 -4.96 -9.46
CA SER A 105 26.80 -4.54 -10.12
C SER A 105 27.01 -3.02 -10.00
N VAL A 106 25.92 -2.25 -10.11
CA VAL A 106 25.95 -0.79 -9.94
C VAL A 106 26.15 -0.40 -8.46
N ASN A 107 25.42 -1.06 -7.56
CA ASN A 107 25.40 -0.82 -6.12
C ASN A 107 26.15 -1.92 -5.35
N SER A 108 27.37 -2.23 -5.76
CA SER A 108 28.17 -3.35 -5.21
C SER A 108 28.36 -3.30 -3.69
N HIS A 109 28.40 -2.11 -3.09
CA HIS A 109 28.48 -1.92 -1.65
C HIS A 109 27.25 -2.47 -0.88
N ARG A 110 26.10 -2.64 -1.55
CA ARG A 110 24.87 -3.17 -0.95
C ARG A 110 24.82 -4.69 -0.93
N VAL A 111 25.59 -5.37 -1.77
CA VAL A 111 25.56 -6.83 -1.93
C VAL A 111 25.72 -7.59 -0.59
N PRO A 112 26.67 -7.23 0.31
CA PRO A 112 26.79 -7.91 1.60
C PRO A 112 25.54 -7.78 2.47
N TRP A 113 24.91 -6.60 2.48
CA TRP A 113 23.68 -6.36 3.22
C TRP A 113 22.50 -7.12 2.60
N ALA A 114 22.34 -7.05 1.29
CA ALA A 114 21.29 -7.74 0.53
C ALA A 114 21.34 -9.26 0.77
N ARG A 115 22.51 -9.89 0.56
CA ARG A 115 22.71 -11.32 0.81
C ARG A 115 22.42 -11.72 2.26
N LYS A 116 22.87 -10.91 3.22
CA LYS A 116 22.63 -11.16 4.65
C LYS A 116 21.13 -11.15 4.97
N ARG A 117 20.39 -10.19 4.44
CA ARG A 117 18.96 -10.01 4.72
C ARG A 117 18.09 -11.03 3.97
N CYS A 118 18.38 -11.28 2.70
CA CYS A 118 17.70 -12.30 1.88
C CYS A 118 18.03 -13.74 2.32
N GLY A 119 19.12 -13.93 3.08
CA GLY A 119 19.52 -15.23 3.61
C GLY A 119 18.46 -15.91 4.47
N ILE A 120 17.45 -15.21 4.98
CA ILE A 120 16.33 -15.86 5.69
C ILE A 120 15.63 -16.92 4.82
N LEU A 121 15.55 -16.71 3.51
CA LEU A 121 14.90 -17.65 2.58
C LEU A 121 15.59 -19.01 2.54
N THR A 122 16.86 -19.08 2.93
CA THR A 122 17.67 -20.31 2.94
C THR A 122 17.70 -20.98 4.32
N GLN A 123 17.08 -20.38 5.34
CA GLN A 123 17.14 -20.86 6.72
C GLN A 123 16.06 -21.91 7.02
N GLU A 124 16.24 -22.59 8.15
CA GLU A 124 15.33 -23.65 8.65
C GLU A 124 13.87 -23.17 8.73
N LEU A 125 13.64 -21.89 9.02
CA LEU A 125 12.30 -21.29 9.07
C LEU A 125 11.50 -21.51 7.77
N PHE A 126 12.17 -21.46 6.61
CA PHE A 126 11.57 -21.69 5.30
C PHE A 126 11.73 -23.12 4.79
N SER A 127 12.47 -23.98 5.50
CA SER A 127 12.71 -25.37 5.09
C SER A 127 11.46 -26.19 4.79
N PRO A 128 10.31 -26.03 5.50
CA PRO A 128 9.10 -26.77 5.14
C PRO A 128 8.57 -26.45 3.75
N CYS A 129 8.88 -25.25 3.22
CA CYS A 129 8.44 -24.83 1.88
C CYS A 129 9.44 -25.20 0.78
N HIS A 130 10.73 -25.44 1.11
CA HIS A 130 11.77 -25.75 0.11
C HIS A 130 11.45 -27.01 -0.72
N LEU A 131 10.66 -27.93 -0.17
CA LEU A 131 10.20 -29.14 -0.88
C LEU A 131 9.09 -28.85 -1.90
N GLU A 132 8.29 -27.80 -1.67
CA GLU A 132 7.14 -27.43 -2.50
C GLU A 132 7.50 -26.36 -3.55
N VAL A 133 8.39 -25.44 -3.16
CA VAL A 133 8.85 -24.31 -3.98
C VAL A 133 10.37 -24.17 -3.83
N PRO A 134 11.16 -24.32 -4.90
CA PRO A 134 12.60 -24.07 -4.84
C PRO A 134 12.90 -22.60 -4.50
N PHE A 135 13.71 -22.35 -3.46
CA PHE A 135 13.96 -20.98 -2.99
C PHE A 135 14.98 -20.19 -3.83
N GLN A 136 15.84 -20.86 -4.61
CA GLN A 136 17.02 -20.24 -5.23
C GLN A 136 16.68 -19.01 -6.07
N GLN A 137 15.68 -19.11 -6.95
CA GLN A 137 15.24 -18.00 -7.79
C GLN A 137 14.71 -16.81 -6.96
N TYR A 138 13.95 -17.08 -5.90
CA TYR A 138 13.43 -16.04 -5.01
C TYR A 138 14.53 -15.39 -4.17
N TYR A 139 15.56 -16.15 -3.80
CA TYR A 139 16.77 -15.61 -3.17
C TYR A 139 17.50 -14.64 -4.11
N ASP A 140 17.70 -15.05 -5.37
CA ASP A 140 18.38 -14.22 -6.36
C ASP A 140 17.59 -12.94 -6.67
N TRP A 141 16.26 -13.03 -6.82
CA TRP A 141 15.37 -11.87 -6.95
C TRP A 141 15.40 -10.95 -5.73
N CYS A 142 15.37 -11.53 -4.53
CA CYS A 142 15.48 -10.73 -3.30
C CYS A 142 16.78 -9.94 -3.25
N VAL A 143 17.91 -10.56 -3.62
CA VAL A 143 19.21 -9.88 -3.65
C VAL A 143 19.23 -8.78 -4.70
N PHE A 144 18.70 -9.04 -5.89
CA PHE A 144 18.55 -8.06 -6.97
C PHE A 144 17.75 -6.83 -6.51
N ASP A 145 16.55 -7.04 -5.95
CA ASP A 145 15.67 -5.98 -5.46
C ASP A 145 16.31 -5.19 -4.32
N ALA A 146 16.96 -5.88 -3.37
CA ALA A 146 17.62 -5.27 -2.22
C ALA A 146 18.87 -4.43 -2.59
N CYS A 147 19.52 -4.74 -3.71
CA CYS A 147 20.58 -3.92 -4.28
C CYS A 147 20.04 -2.68 -5.02
N GLY A 148 18.85 -2.79 -5.63
CA GLY A 148 18.22 -1.72 -6.41
C GLY A 148 17.54 -0.63 -5.58
N CYS A 149 17.21 -0.91 -4.32
CA CYS A 149 16.56 0.08 -3.45
C CYS A 149 17.57 0.84 -2.60
N ASP A 150 17.77 2.12 -2.91
CA ASP A 150 18.72 3.04 -2.28
C ASP A 150 18.06 4.31 -1.69
N SER A 151 16.78 4.52 -1.96
CA SER A 151 16.08 5.79 -1.74
C SER A 151 15.33 5.86 -0.39
N GLY A 152 15.78 5.10 0.62
CA GLY A 152 15.18 5.09 1.97
C GLY A 152 13.98 4.15 2.13
N GLY A 153 13.63 3.41 1.07
CA GLY A 153 12.63 2.34 1.04
C GLY A 153 13.23 0.92 1.11
N ASP A 154 14.49 0.78 1.52
CA ASP A 154 15.24 -0.49 1.48
C ASP A 154 14.52 -1.64 2.21
N CYS A 155 13.78 -1.30 3.27
CA CYS A 155 12.92 -2.25 3.96
C CYS A 155 11.71 -2.67 3.12
N GLU A 156 11.10 -1.77 2.35
CA GLU A 156 9.92 -2.08 1.53
C GLU A 156 10.24 -3.12 0.44
N CYS A 157 11.33 -2.94 -0.31
CA CYS A 157 11.73 -3.87 -1.37
C CYS A 157 12.13 -5.25 -0.81
N LEU A 158 12.97 -5.26 0.23
CA LEU A 158 13.38 -6.48 0.91
C LEU A 158 12.15 -7.25 1.44
N CYS A 159 11.25 -6.57 2.14
CA CYS A 159 10.09 -7.21 2.74
C CYS A 159 9.07 -7.65 1.69
N THR A 160 8.97 -6.93 0.58
CA THR A 160 8.19 -7.34 -0.59
C THR A 160 8.73 -8.64 -1.17
N ALA A 161 10.03 -8.73 -1.44
CA ALA A 161 10.65 -9.93 -1.98
C ALA A 161 10.47 -11.16 -1.07
N ILE A 162 10.70 -11.01 0.24
CA ILE A 162 10.48 -12.10 1.20
C ILE A 162 8.99 -12.47 1.29
N ALA A 163 8.09 -11.48 1.28
CA ALA A 163 6.65 -11.73 1.30
C ALA A 163 6.16 -12.47 0.05
N THR A 164 6.79 -12.24 -1.11
CA THR A 164 6.49 -12.96 -2.35
C THR A 164 6.78 -14.46 -2.20
N TYR A 165 7.95 -14.84 -1.69
CA TYR A 165 8.25 -16.25 -1.46
C TYR A 165 7.31 -16.89 -0.42
N ALA A 166 7.05 -16.19 0.68
CA ALA A 166 6.11 -16.67 1.70
C ALA A 166 4.68 -16.85 1.15
N GLU A 167 4.24 -16.00 0.21
CA GLU A 167 2.94 -16.16 -0.45
C GLU A 167 2.90 -17.39 -1.36
N GLU A 168 3.98 -17.69 -2.08
CA GLU A 168 4.06 -18.91 -2.89
C GLU A 168 4.06 -20.18 -2.02
N CYS A 169 4.69 -20.14 -0.85
CA CYS A 169 4.54 -21.19 0.16
C CYS A 169 3.09 -21.34 0.63
N ASN A 170 2.40 -20.22 0.93
CA ASN A 170 1.00 -20.23 1.34
C ASN A 170 0.10 -20.86 0.27
N ARG A 171 0.37 -20.62 -1.01
CA ARG A 171 -0.37 -21.24 -2.13
C ARG A 171 -0.22 -22.75 -2.20
N ARG A 172 0.89 -23.28 -1.68
CA ARG A 172 1.13 -24.73 -1.50
C ARG A 172 0.62 -25.26 -0.16
N GLY A 173 -0.03 -24.43 0.65
CA GLY A 173 -0.57 -24.81 1.96
C GLY A 173 0.46 -24.76 3.10
N VAL A 174 1.65 -24.21 2.87
CA VAL A 174 2.72 -24.10 3.86
C VAL A 174 2.76 -22.68 4.42
N TYR A 175 2.18 -22.50 5.61
CA TYR A 175 2.07 -21.19 6.26
C TYR A 175 3.28 -20.91 7.17
N ILE A 176 4.07 -19.89 6.85
CA ILE A 176 5.31 -19.55 7.57
C ILE A 176 5.18 -18.17 8.22
N ARG A 177 5.41 -18.10 9.54
CA ARG A 177 5.47 -16.83 10.28
C ARG A 177 6.91 -16.30 10.25
N TRP A 178 7.21 -15.46 9.25
CA TRP A 178 8.58 -14.99 8.99
C TRP A 178 8.88 -13.55 9.45
N ARG A 179 7.86 -12.75 9.73
CA ARG A 179 8.04 -11.36 10.20
C ARG A 179 8.38 -11.34 11.68
N SER A 180 9.25 -10.41 12.08
CA SER A 180 9.68 -10.21 13.46
C SER A 180 9.90 -8.73 13.76
N GLN A 181 10.27 -8.41 15.01
CA GLN A 181 10.60 -7.02 15.39
C GLN A 181 11.83 -6.48 14.64
N GLU A 182 12.75 -7.36 14.24
CA GLU A 182 14.02 -7.02 13.58
C GLU A 182 13.99 -7.19 12.06
N LEU A 183 12.95 -7.86 11.54
CA LEU A 183 12.76 -8.12 10.12
C LEU A 183 11.31 -7.87 9.73
N CYS A 184 11.13 -6.86 8.88
CA CYS A 184 9.85 -6.62 8.20
C CYS A 184 8.67 -6.48 9.17
N ARG A 185 8.89 -5.73 10.25
CA ARG A 185 7.84 -5.38 11.22
C ARG A 185 6.65 -4.75 10.50
N ILE A 186 5.46 -5.28 10.73
CA ILE A 186 4.22 -4.61 10.36
C ILE A 186 3.86 -3.72 11.56
N CYS A 187 3.85 -2.41 11.35
CA CYS A 187 3.14 -1.53 12.26
C CYS A 187 1.64 -1.73 11.98
N GLN A 188 0.96 -2.52 12.81
CA GLN A 188 -0.49 -2.36 12.94
C GLN A 188 -0.68 -1.02 13.65
N THR A 189 -0.67 0.07 12.89
CA THR A 189 -1.32 1.29 13.37
C THR A 189 -2.79 1.03 13.17
N ASP A 190 -3.45 0.49 14.19
CA ASP A 190 -4.88 0.72 14.30
C ASP A 190 -5.07 2.24 14.25
N PRO A 191 -6.08 2.75 13.50
CA PRO A 191 -6.41 4.16 13.56
C PRO A 191 -6.50 4.57 15.03
N CYS A 192 -5.92 5.72 15.41
CA CYS A 192 -6.17 6.22 16.75
C CYS A 192 -7.68 6.40 16.88
N ASP A 193 -8.31 5.70 17.82
CA ASP A 193 -9.76 5.84 18.10
C ASP A 193 -10.03 6.94 19.14
N GLU A 194 -8.97 7.62 19.59
CA GLU A 194 -8.97 8.57 20.67
C GLU A 194 -8.14 9.82 20.29
N CYS A 195 -8.60 10.99 20.73
CA CYS A 195 -7.85 12.23 20.68
C CYS A 195 -6.89 12.31 21.87
N GLU A 196 -5.65 12.73 21.63
CA GLU A 196 -4.70 13.06 22.70
C GLU A 196 -4.76 14.55 23.05
N TYR A 197 -4.99 14.88 24.32
CA TYR A 197 -4.95 16.24 24.84
C TYR A 197 -4.14 16.30 26.15
N GLN A 198 -3.02 17.01 26.13
CA GLN A 198 -2.14 17.20 27.30
C GLN A 198 -1.73 15.87 27.98
N GLY A 199 -1.49 14.82 27.17
CA GLY A 199 -1.10 13.50 27.66
C GLY A 199 -2.25 12.65 28.21
N GLN A 200 -3.50 13.09 28.05
CA GLN A 200 -4.70 12.29 28.32
C GLN A 200 -5.38 11.89 27.01
N SER A 201 -5.94 10.68 27.00
CA SER A 201 -6.66 10.13 25.87
C SER A 201 -8.17 10.32 26.06
N HIS A 202 -8.87 10.73 25.01
CA HIS A 202 -10.31 10.98 24.99
C HIS A 202 -10.96 10.30 23.79
N THR A 203 -12.03 9.55 24.01
CA THR A 203 -12.74 8.85 22.94
C THR A 203 -13.48 9.83 22.03
N VAL A 204 -13.65 9.48 20.76
CA VAL A 204 -14.43 10.30 19.82
C VAL A 204 -15.84 10.54 20.36
N GLY A 205 -16.24 11.81 20.47
CA GLY A 205 -17.50 12.23 21.09
C GLY A 205 -17.39 12.67 22.56
N ASP A 206 -16.26 12.42 23.22
CA ASP A 206 -16.05 12.85 24.60
C ASP A 206 -16.01 14.37 24.71
N ARG A 207 -16.66 14.88 25.76
CA ARG A 207 -16.63 16.30 26.12
C ARG A 207 -16.15 16.44 27.55
N TRP A 208 -15.06 17.19 27.75
CA TRP A 208 -14.44 17.35 29.06
C TRP A 208 -14.08 18.80 29.36
N ARG A 209 -13.90 19.09 30.65
CA ARG A 209 -13.46 20.40 31.13
C ARG A 209 -11.95 20.38 31.28
N SER A 210 -11.28 21.33 30.64
CA SER A 210 -9.86 21.61 30.83
C SER A 210 -9.68 22.68 31.92
N ASP A 211 -8.52 22.69 32.58
CA ASP A 211 -8.19 23.50 33.76
C ASP A 211 -8.33 25.02 33.56
N HIS A 212 -8.54 25.48 32.32
CA HIS A 212 -8.60 26.89 31.92
C HIS A 212 -10.02 27.38 31.56
N CYS A 213 -11.08 26.86 32.19
CA CYS A 213 -12.48 27.19 31.82
C CYS A 213 -12.78 26.94 30.33
N HIS A 214 -12.20 25.88 29.76
CA HIS A 214 -12.49 25.44 28.41
C HIS A 214 -13.27 24.13 28.44
N LEU A 215 -14.29 24.04 27.59
CA LEU A 215 -14.97 22.79 27.30
C LEU A 215 -14.38 22.27 25.99
N CYS A 216 -13.70 21.14 26.08
CA CYS A 216 -13.06 20.48 24.95
C CYS A 216 -13.93 19.32 24.45
N HIS A 217 -13.85 19.03 23.16
CA HIS A 217 -14.54 17.92 22.52
C HIS A 217 -13.59 17.23 21.54
N CYS A 218 -13.53 15.90 21.60
CA CYS A 218 -12.84 15.07 20.62
C CYS A 218 -13.72 14.85 19.39
N LEU A 219 -13.31 15.42 18.26
CA LEU A 219 -14.05 15.33 16.99
C LEU A 219 -13.76 14.02 16.24
N PRO A 220 -14.66 13.58 15.32
CA PRO A 220 -14.46 12.36 14.52
C PRO A 220 -13.22 12.35 13.62
N ASN A 221 -12.57 13.50 13.42
CA ASN A 221 -11.30 13.63 12.70
C ASN A 221 -10.08 13.59 13.64
N LEU A 222 -10.26 13.16 14.89
CA LEU A 222 -9.23 13.01 15.92
C LEU A 222 -8.57 14.33 16.35
N SER A 223 -9.28 15.45 16.17
CA SER A 223 -8.85 16.76 16.65
C SER A 223 -9.63 17.19 17.89
N VAL A 224 -8.96 17.91 18.78
CA VAL A 224 -9.55 18.45 20.00
C VAL A 224 -9.97 19.89 19.73
N GLN A 225 -11.27 20.16 19.85
CA GLN A 225 -11.80 21.52 19.79
C GLN A 225 -12.19 21.99 21.18
N CYS A 226 -11.55 23.05 21.66
CA CYS A 226 -11.84 23.68 22.95
C CYS A 226 -12.52 25.04 22.75
N SER A 227 -13.52 25.34 23.57
CA SER A 227 -14.19 26.65 23.58
C SER A 227 -14.33 27.16 25.02
N PRO A 228 -14.15 28.46 25.26
CA PRO A 228 -14.30 29.03 26.60
C PRO A 228 -15.74 28.83 27.05
N TYR A 229 -15.92 28.38 28.30
CA TYR A 229 -17.23 28.30 28.93
C TYR A 229 -17.18 28.98 30.29
N CYS A 230 -18.21 29.77 30.57
CA CYS A 230 -18.44 30.28 31.91
C CYS A 230 -19.47 29.35 32.58
N PRO A 231 -19.18 28.74 33.75
CA PRO A 231 -20.24 28.17 34.55
C PRO A 231 -21.22 29.30 34.90
N TYR A 232 -22.51 29.10 34.66
CA TYR A 232 -23.54 30.06 35.08
C TYR A 232 -23.44 30.26 36.60
N ALA A 233 -22.77 31.33 37.02
CA ALA A 233 -22.88 31.85 38.37
C ALA A 233 -24.21 32.61 38.45
N VAL A 234 -24.94 32.44 39.56
CA VAL A 234 -26.21 33.13 39.86
C VAL A 234 -26.03 34.66 39.97
N THR A 235 -24.79 35.15 39.86
CA THR A 235 -24.43 36.57 39.80
C THR A 235 -23.90 36.89 38.41
N GLY A 236 -24.62 37.78 37.71
CA GLY A 236 -24.56 38.12 36.29
C GLY A 236 -23.19 38.28 35.61
N CYS A 237 -23.21 38.13 34.27
CA CYS A 237 -22.05 38.36 33.40
C CYS A 237 -21.51 39.78 33.55
N PRO A 238 -20.17 39.98 33.67
CA PRO A 238 -19.58 41.27 33.36
C PRO A 238 -19.64 41.48 31.83
N GLN A 239 -20.18 42.63 31.42
CA GLN A 239 -20.25 43.00 30.01
C GLN A 239 -18.86 43.09 29.42
N VAL A 240 -18.59 42.27 28.39
CA VAL A 240 -17.46 42.49 27.51
C VAL A 240 -17.86 43.64 26.58
N ILE A 241 -17.20 44.78 26.77
CA ILE A 241 -17.30 45.94 25.89
C ILE A 241 -16.71 45.54 24.54
N ASP A 242 -17.59 45.26 23.58
CA ASP A 242 -17.20 45.02 22.19
C ASP A 242 -16.92 46.36 21.50
N LYS A 243 -15.64 46.74 21.43
CA LYS A 243 -15.17 47.77 20.48
C LYS A 243 -14.78 47.05 19.20
N SER A 244 -15.75 46.68 18.35
CA SER A 244 -15.64 46.60 16.88
C SER A 244 -16.86 45.90 16.25
N ILE A 245 -18.07 46.45 16.40
CA ILE A 245 -19.17 46.09 15.50
C ILE A 245 -19.82 47.35 14.95
N THR A 246 -19.37 47.74 13.76
CA THR A 246 -20.13 48.60 12.86
C THR A 246 -21.36 47.82 12.43
N LEU A 247 -22.52 48.16 13.01
CA LEU A 247 -23.83 47.66 12.62
C LEU A 247 -24.09 47.98 11.14
N ILE A 248 -24.23 46.93 10.33
CA ILE A 248 -24.92 47.03 9.04
C ILE A 248 -26.41 47.18 9.33
N GLN A 249 -26.98 48.25 8.79
CA GLN A 249 -28.37 48.67 8.88
C GLN A 249 -29.37 47.68 8.27
N HIS A 250 -30.63 47.82 8.74
CA HIS A 250 -31.96 47.54 8.17
C HIS A 250 -32.06 47.07 6.70
N ILE A 251 -33.10 46.34 6.30
CA ILE A 251 -34.51 46.77 6.01
C ILE A 251 -35.24 45.50 5.46
N PRO A 252 -36.60 45.39 5.39
CA PRO A 252 -37.67 45.65 6.36
C PRO A 252 -38.27 44.35 6.94
#